data_AF-D3ASD0-F1
#
_entry.id   AF-D3ASD0-F1
#
_cell.length_a   1.000
_cell.length_b   1.000
_cell.length_c   1.000
_cell.angle_alpha   90.00
_cell.angle_beta   90.00
_cell.angle_gamma   90.00
#
_symmetry.space_group_name_H-M   'P 1'
#
loop_
_entity.id
_entity.type
_entity.pdbx_description
1 polymer ?
#
loop_
_entity_poly.entity_id
_entity_poly.type
_entity_poly.pdbx_seq_one_letter_code
_entity_poly.pdbx_strand_id
1 'polypeptide(L)'
;EFLKRFSMVVHFNGDGFDIPYLLKRCRAYGLPYDFSGVTSLDIYKKIRPYRNLLGLESMKQKAIEQFLGVGREDIYSGGQLIEVYQDYLSSQDQALLDLLLLHNADDLRGMPGILPILNYPDYLEHDFKLESQELLTRSDLFGREYHALKLVYQSDYTVPVSFSRTSSVADIEAKGGQLTASVDLYEGELKYFYPDYKNYYYLIYEDRAIHKSVAEYVDREARIKATAKTCYTRRSGCYLPQFTPVFEPVLQKEYKDRLTYFPYDDRQFAELEQSGGYVRHLLDYLCGK
;
A
#
# COMPACT_ATOMS: atom_id res chain seq x y z
N GLU A 1 -39.23 -9.32 -2.26
CA GLU A 1 -39.40 -9.87 -3.62
C GLU A 1 -38.34 -9.41 -4.62
N PHE A 2 -38.15 -8.11 -4.87
CA PHE A 2 -37.15 -7.64 -5.85
C PHE A 2 -35.72 -8.14 -5.57
N LEU A 3 -35.21 -7.88 -4.36
CA LEU A 3 -33.82 -8.19 -3.97
C LEU A 3 -33.49 -9.69 -4.05
N LYS A 4 -34.48 -10.57 -3.81
CA LYS A 4 -34.31 -12.04 -3.80
C LYS A 4 -33.83 -12.63 -5.13
N ARG A 5 -33.94 -11.88 -6.22
CA ARG A 5 -33.51 -12.30 -7.57
C ARG A 5 -32.02 -12.10 -7.83
N PHE A 6 -31.32 -11.41 -6.93
CA PHE A 6 -29.92 -11.07 -7.07
C PHE A 6 -29.11 -11.81 -6.01
N SER A 7 -27.89 -12.20 -6.34
CA SER A 7 -26.95 -12.79 -5.37
C SER A 7 -26.11 -11.74 -4.66
N MET A 8 -25.96 -10.55 -5.25
CA MET A 8 -25.08 -9.50 -4.78
C MET A 8 -25.69 -8.12 -4.98
N VAL A 9 -25.41 -7.22 -4.04
CA VAL A 9 -25.70 -5.79 -4.13
C VAL A 9 -24.36 -5.04 -4.16
N VAL A 10 -24.15 -4.29 -5.24
CA VAL A 10 -22.96 -3.45 -5.44
C VAL A 10 -23.35 -2.01 -5.14
N HIS A 11 -22.59 -1.34 -4.28
CA HIS A 11 -22.90 0.02 -3.84
C HIS A 11 -21.63 0.77 -3.43
N PHE A 12 -21.80 2.06 -3.15
CA PHE A 12 -20.72 2.93 -2.70
C PHE A 12 -21.01 3.43 -1.29
N ASN A 13 -20.30 2.91 -0.29
CA ASN A 13 -20.47 3.26 1.13
C ASN A 13 -21.87 2.97 1.71
N GLY A 14 -22.63 2.08 1.09
CA GLY A 14 -23.98 1.69 1.53
C GLY A 14 -23.97 0.87 2.80
N ASP A 15 -22.88 0.19 3.14
CA ASP A 15 -22.73 -0.47 4.45
C ASP A 15 -22.67 0.57 5.58
N GLY A 16 -22.14 1.75 5.28
CA GLY A 16 -22.00 2.85 6.24
C GLY A 16 -23.26 3.69 6.39
N PHE A 17 -24.11 3.76 5.36
CA PHE A 17 -25.26 4.66 5.34
C PHE A 17 -26.56 4.01 4.85
N ASP A 18 -26.67 3.67 3.56
CA ASP A 18 -27.93 3.29 2.92
C ASP A 18 -28.59 2.06 3.56
N ILE A 19 -27.82 0.99 3.73
CA ILE A 19 -28.32 -0.28 4.28
C ILE A 19 -28.77 -0.09 5.75
N PRO A 20 -27.95 0.46 6.67
CA PRO A 20 -28.39 0.76 8.03
C PRO A 20 -29.62 1.67 8.09
N TYR A 21 -29.69 2.69 7.23
CA TYR A 21 -30.82 3.62 7.19
C TYR A 21 -32.12 2.91 6.79
N LEU A 22 -32.09 2.13 5.71
CA LEU A 22 -33.25 1.35 5.25
C LEU A 22 -33.70 0.33 6.30
N LEU A 23 -32.77 -0.40 6.92
CA LEU A 23 -33.09 -1.35 7.99
C LEU A 23 -33.69 -0.67 9.23
N LYS A 24 -33.22 0.53 9.58
CA LYS A 24 -33.80 1.32 10.69
C LYS A 24 -35.24 1.74 10.36
N ARG A 25 -35.51 2.18 9.13
CA ARG A 25 -36.87 2.51 8.67
C ARG A 25 -37.78 1.28 8.66
N CYS A 26 -37.31 0.16 8.12
CA CYS A 26 -38.08 -1.09 8.10
C CYS A 26 -38.50 -1.51 9.51
N ARG A 27 -37.57 -1.47 10.48
CA ARG A 27 -37.88 -1.73 11.89
C ARG A 27 -38.90 -0.76 12.47
N ALA A 28 -38.77 0.54 12.20
CA ALA A 28 -39.72 1.55 12.70
C ALA A 28 -41.15 1.35 12.17
N TYR A 29 -41.30 0.81 10.96
CA TYR A 29 -42.60 0.53 10.33
C TYR A 29 -43.04 -0.95 10.45
N GLY A 30 -42.32 -1.78 11.20
CA GLY A 30 -42.64 -3.21 11.34
C GLY A 30 -42.53 -4.01 10.03
N LEU A 31 -41.73 -3.55 9.07
CA LEU A 31 -41.54 -4.20 7.78
C LEU A 31 -40.47 -5.31 7.90
N PRO A 32 -40.78 -6.57 7.53
CA PRO A 32 -39.87 -7.71 7.69
C PRO A 32 -38.90 -7.83 6.51
N TYR A 33 -38.18 -6.75 6.19
CA TYR A 33 -37.22 -6.70 5.09
C TYR A 33 -35.79 -6.59 5.61
N ASP A 34 -34.88 -7.33 4.97
CA ASP A 34 -33.46 -7.30 5.25
C ASP A 34 -32.61 -7.53 3.98
N PHE A 35 -31.29 -7.54 4.17
CA PHE A 35 -30.29 -7.80 3.14
C PHE A 35 -29.58 -9.16 3.34
N SER A 36 -30.12 -10.06 4.18
CA SER A 36 -29.46 -11.31 4.55
C SER A 36 -29.28 -12.29 3.38
N GLY A 37 -30.16 -12.21 2.38
CA GLY A 37 -30.14 -13.06 1.19
C GLY A 37 -29.18 -12.62 0.09
N VAL A 38 -28.40 -11.56 0.28
CA VAL A 38 -27.48 -11.03 -0.74
C VAL A 38 -26.09 -10.75 -0.16
N THR A 39 -25.06 -10.94 -0.97
CA THR A 39 -23.71 -10.49 -0.63
C THR A 39 -23.61 -8.98 -0.84
N SER A 40 -23.06 -8.27 0.16
CA SER A 40 -22.78 -6.84 0.06
C SER A 40 -21.38 -6.62 -0.52
N LEU A 41 -21.28 -5.88 -1.64
CA LEU A 41 -20.01 -5.41 -2.20
C LEU A 41 -19.97 -3.89 -2.12
N ASP A 42 -19.19 -3.40 -1.16
CA ASP A 42 -18.98 -1.97 -0.93
C ASP A 42 -17.67 -1.51 -1.62
N ILE A 43 -17.82 -0.75 -2.71
CA ILE A 43 -16.70 -0.22 -3.49
C ILE A 43 -15.80 0.68 -2.62
N TYR A 44 -16.41 1.50 -1.75
CA TYR A 44 -15.68 2.40 -0.87
C TYR A 44 -14.74 1.61 0.05
N LYS A 45 -15.21 0.51 0.65
CA LYS A 45 -14.39 -0.31 1.55
C LYS A 45 -13.26 -1.02 0.79
N LYS A 46 -13.53 -1.48 -0.43
CA LYS A 46 -12.52 -2.14 -1.28
C LYS A 46 -11.39 -1.19 -1.68
N ILE A 47 -11.69 0.06 -2.00
CA ILE A 47 -10.67 1.01 -2.47
C ILE A 47 -9.98 1.81 -1.35
N ARG A 48 -10.63 1.96 -0.19
CA ARG A 48 -10.10 2.73 0.95
C ARG A 48 -8.65 2.41 1.35
N PRO A 49 -8.18 1.15 1.39
CA PRO A 49 -6.79 0.83 1.72
C PRO A 49 -5.77 1.46 0.77
N TYR A 50 -6.15 1.72 -0.49
CA TYR A 50 -5.25 2.19 -1.54
C TYR A 50 -5.32 3.70 -1.76
N ARG A 51 -6.11 4.44 -0.97
CA ARG A 51 -6.27 5.90 -1.09
C ARG A 51 -4.94 6.64 -1.24
N ASN A 52 -4.00 6.34 -0.35
CA ASN A 52 -2.72 7.03 -0.28
C ASN A 52 -1.82 6.66 -1.46
N LEU A 53 -1.85 5.39 -1.88
CA LEU A 53 -1.11 4.90 -3.03
C LEU A 53 -1.57 5.57 -4.32
N LEU A 54 -2.88 5.66 -4.52
CA LEU A 54 -3.51 6.24 -5.71
C LEU A 54 -3.54 7.77 -5.69
N GLY A 55 -3.12 8.42 -4.60
CA GLY A 55 -3.12 9.88 -4.49
C GLY A 55 -4.52 10.49 -4.46
N LEU A 56 -5.55 9.74 -4.02
CA LEU A 56 -6.93 10.24 -3.99
C LEU A 56 -7.11 11.29 -2.87
N GLU A 57 -7.38 12.53 -3.26
CA GLU A 57 -7.61 13.65 -2.33
C GLU A 57 -8.81 13.38 -1.41
N SER A 58 -9.87 12.77 -1.95
CA SER A 58 -11.10 12.44 -1.25
C SER A 58 -11.58 11.02 -1.62
N MET A 59 -12.35 10.41 -0.72
CA MET A 59 -12.99 9.11 -0.93
C MET A 59 -14.48 9.24 -1.26
N LYS A 60 -14.92 10.43 -1.68
CA LYS A 60 -16.27 10.62 -2.23
C LYS A 60 -16.33 9.99 -3.62
N GLN A 61 -17.49 9.49 -4.02
CA GLN A 61 -17.71 8.93 -5.36
C GLN A 61 -17.21 9.88 -6.47
N LYS A 62 -17.55 11.17 -6.38
CA LYS A 62 -17.12 12.20 -7.34
C LYS A 62 -15.60 12.30 -7.54
N ALA A 63 -14.82 12.10 -6.47
CA ALA A 63 -13.36 12.13 -6.57
C ALA A 63 -12.82 10.90 -7.31
N ILE A 64 -13.47 9.74 -7.15
CA ILE A 64 -13.12 8.51 -7.88
C ILE A 64 -13.54 8.62 -9.35
N GLU A 65 -14.71 9.20 -9.63
CA GLU A 65 -15.15 9.51 -10.99
C GLU A 65 -14.12 10.41 -11.70
N GLN A 66 -13.72 11.51 -11.06
CA GLN A 66 -12.70 12.41 -11.59
C GLN A 66 -11.35 11.70 -11.81
N PHE A 67 -10.92 10.89 -10.84
CA PHE A 67 -9.68 10.09 -10.97
C PHE A 67 -9.73 9.17 -12.19
N LEU A 68 -10.87 8.52 -12.44
CA LEU A 68 -11.08 7.65 -13.61
C LEU A 68 -11.38 8.42 -14.90
N GLY A 69 -11.43 9.75 -14.88
CA GLY A 69 -11.77 10.58 -16.04
C GLY A 69 -13.25 10.49 -16.45
N VAL A 70 -14.14 10.04 -15.55
CA VAL A 70 -15.59 10.03 -15.78
C VAL A 70 -16.11 11.45 -15.60
N GLY A 71 -16.51 12.08 -16.71
CA GLY A 71 -17.09 13.42 -16.69
C GLY A 71 -18.50 13.44 -16.11
N ARG A 72 -18.76 14.37 -15.19
CA ARG A 72 -20.10 14.70 -14.71
C ARG A 72 -20.43 16.17 -14.95
N GLU A 73 -21.65 16.42 -15.39
CA GLU A 73 -22.26 17.76 -15.43
C GLU A 73 -23.02 18.00 -14.12
N ASP A 74 -22.29 18.18 -13.01
CA ASP A 74 -22.93 18.24 -11.68
C ASP A 74 -23.02 19.68 -11.17
N ILE A 75 -24.24 20.15 -10.89
CA ILE A 75 -24.53 21.55 -10.52
C ILE A 75 -24.54 21.75 -9.00
N TYR A 76 -24.83 20.72 -8.21
CA TYR A 76 -25.02 20.82 -6.75
C TYR A 76 -24.26 19.75 -5.95
N SER A 77 -23.90 20.11 -4.71
CA SER A 77 -23.33 19.18 -3.73
C SER A 77 -24.43 18.58 -2.83
N GLY A 78 -24.21 17.38 -2.30
CA GLY A 78 -25.18 16.72 -1.42
C GLY A 78 -25.55 17.53 -0.16
N GLY A 79 -24.67 18.42 0.31
CA GLY A 79 -24.98 19.34 1.41
C GLY A 79 -26.00 20.42 1.01
N GLN A 80 -25.91 20.93 -0.22
CA GLN A 80 -26.85 21.93 -0.74
C GLN A 80 -28.24 21.34 -0.97
N LEU A 81 -28.33 20.04 -1.27
CA LEU A 81 -29.62 19.36 -1.46
C LEU A 81 -30.45 19.26 -0.17
N ILE A 82 -29.84 19.44 1.01
CA ILE A 82 -30.57 19.47 2.28
C ILE A 82 -31.53 20.66 2.32
N GLU A 83 -31.05 21.85 1.94
CA GLU A 83 -31.88 23.07 1.90
C GLU A 83 -32.95 22.95 0.81
N VAL A 84 -32.58 22.46 -0.38
CA VAL A 84 -33.53 22.18 -1.48
C VAL A 84 -34.67 21.25 -1.02
N TYR A 85 -34.36 20.22 -0.25
CA TYR A 85 -35.37 19.31 0.29
C TYR A 85 -36.27 19.97 1.34
N GLN A 86 -35.73 20.83 2.22
CA GLN A 86 -36.53 21.57 3.19
C GLN A 86 -37.47 22.57 2.51
N ASP A 87 -36.98 23.25 1.47
CA ASP A 87 -37.78 24.16 0.66
C ASP A 87 -38.89 23.41 -0.06
N TYR A 88 -38.60 22.25 -0.65
CA TYR A 88 -39.61 21.39 -1.26
C TYR A 88 -40.71 20.96 -0.28
N LEU A 89 -40.35 20.57 0.95
CA LEU A 89 -41.36 20.19 1.95
C LEU A 89 -42.34 21.33 2.26
N SER A 90 -41.85 22.57 2.23
CA SER A 90 -42.62 23.77 2.55
C SER A 90 -43.43 24.29 1.35
N SER A 91 -42.80 24.35 0.17
CA SER A 91 -43.38 24.93 -1.05
C SER A 91 -44.19 23.93 -1.88
N GLN A 92 -43.86 22.63 -1.78
CA GLN A 92 -44.32 21.57 -2.68
C GLN A 92 -44.00 21.86 -4.15
N ASP A 93 -42.96 22.65 -4.43
CA ASP A 93 -42.54 23.00 -5.79
C ASP A 93 -41.96 21.79 -6.52
N GLN A 94 -42.61 21.42 -7.63
CA GLN A 94 -42.20 20.29 -8.46
C GLN A 94 -40.78 20.45 -9.03
N ALA A 95 -40.33 21.67 -9.31
CA ALA A 95 -38.99 21.91 -9.84
C ALA A 95 -37.90 21.49 -8.84
N LEU A 96 -38.14 21.68 -7.54
CA LEU A 96 -37.22 21.25 -6.47
C LEU A 96 -37.19 19.73 -6.34
N LEU A 97 -38.35 19.07 -6.47
CA LEU A 97 -38.42 17.61 -6.49
C LEU A 97 -37.68 17.02 -7.70
N ASP A 98 -37.89 17.59 -8.88
CA ASP A 98 -37.23 17.14 -10.11
C ASP A 98 -35.70 17.29 -10.00
N LEU A 99 -35.23 18.38 -9.41
CA LEU A 99 -33.80 18.60 -9.14
C LEU A 99 -33.22 17.52 -8.20
N LEU A 100 -33.91 17.21 -7.11
CA LEU A 100 -33.49 16.17 -6.14
C LEU A 100 -33.45 14.78 -6.78
N LEU A 101 -34.49 14.44 -7.57
CA LEU A 101 -34.58 13.15 -8.24
C LEU A 101 -33.54 13.00 -9.35
N LEU A 102 -33.27 14.07 -10.10
CA LEU A 102 -32.24 14.10 -11.14
C LEU A 102 -30.87 13.79 -10.54
N HIS A 103 -30.49 14.46 -9.44
CA HIS A 103 -29.21 14.21 -8.78
C HIS A 103 -29.08 12.76 -8.30
N ASN A 104 -30.10 12.21 -7.64
CA ASN A 104 -30.09 10.82 -7.20
C ASN A 104 -29.99 9.84 -8.39
N ALA A 105 -30.68 10.14 -9.49
CA ALA A 105 -30.62 9.32 -10.68
C ALA A 105 -29.23 9.37 -11.32
N ASP A 106 -28.56 10.53 -11.30
CA ASP A 106 -27.21 10.69 -11.82
C ASP A 106 -26.17 10.02 -10.93
N ASP A 107 -26.34 9.99 -9.61
CA ASP A 107 -25.52 9.19 -8.67
C ASP A 107 -25.59 7.70 -9.00
N LEU A 108 -26.79 7.19 -9.27
CA LEU A 108 -26.97 5.79 -9.67
C LEU A 108 -26.45 5.50 -11.07
N ARG A 109 -26.56 6.44 -12.03
CA ARG A 109 -26.01 6.29 -13.38
C ARG A 109 -24.48 6.40 -13.41
N GLY A 110 -23.87 7.13 -12.49
CA GLY A 110 -22.42 7.24 -12.34
C GLY A 110 -21.77 5.97 -11.78
N MET A 111 -22.52 5.16 -11.02
CA MET A 111 -22.01 3.95 -10.35
C MET A 111 -21.32 2.94 -11.29
N PRO A 112 -21.86 2.58 -12.48
CA PRO A 112 -21.13 1.74 -13.43
C PRO A 112 -19.80 2.34 -13.89
N GLY A 113 -19.72 3.68 -14.00
CA GLY A 113 -18.52 4.39 -14.43
C GLY A 113 -17.35 4.27 -13.45
N ILE A 114 -17.63 4.05 -12.16
CA ILE A 114 -16.59 3.86 -11.14
C ILE A 114 -16.14 2.41 -10.96
N LEU A 115 -16.83 1.43 -11.53
CA LEU A 115 -16.47 0.01 -11.38
C LEU A 115 -15.01 -0.32 -11.75
N PRO A 116 -14.38 0.32 -12.76
CA PRO A 116 -12.96 0.10 -13.05
C PRO A 116 -12.02 0.35 -11.87
N ILE A 117 -12.43 1.12 -10.85
CA ILE A 117 -11.64 1.30 -9.61
C ILE A 117 -11.40 -0.03 -8.88
N LEU A 118 -12.22 -1.05 -9.11
CA LEU A 118 -12.07 -2.37 -8.50
C LEU A 118 -10.91 -3.17 -9.11
N ASN A 119 -10.36 -2.75 -10.24
CA ASN A 119 -9.16 -3.37 -10.80
C ASN A 119 -7.91 -3.14 -9.94
N TYR A 120 -7.86 -2.08 -9.12
CA TYR A 120 -6.69 -1.79 -8.28
C TYR A 120 -6.48 -2.83 -7.18
N PRO A 121 -7.51 -3.22 -6.39
CA PRO A 121 -7.41 -4.38 -5.51
C PRO A 121 -6.89 -5.62 -6.23
N ASP A 122 -7.48 -5.98 -7.37
CA ASP A 122 -7.06 -7.17 -8.12
C ASP A 122 -5.60 -7.06 -8.57
N TYR A 123 -5.19 -5.91 -9.10
CA TYR A 123 -3.82 -5.65 -9.53
C TYR A 123 -2.81 -5.72 -8.38
N LEU A 124 -3.16 -5.23 -7.19
CA LEU A 124 -2.24 -5.09 -6.06
C LEU A 124 -2.21 -6.30 -5.12
N GLU A 125 -3.27 -7.11 -5.10
CA GLU A 125 -3.37 -8.30 -4.23
C GLU A 125 -2.92 -9.59 -4.92
N HIS A 126 -2.82 -9.61 -6.24
CA HIS A 126 -2.39 -10.78 -7.01
C HIS A 126 -0.90 -10.74 -7.36
N ASP A 127 -0.41 -11.87 -7.88
CA ASP A 127 0.99 -12.09 -8.17
C ASP A 127 1.49 -11.30 -9.38
N PHE A 128 2.75 -10.91 -9.27
CA PHE A 128 3.52 -10.25 -10.32
C PHE A 128 4.60 -11.20 -10.82
N LYS A 129 4.79 -11.24 -12.15
CA LYS A 129 5.87 -12.00 -12.78
C LYS A 129 7.01 -11.04 -13.11
N LEU A 130 8.21 -11.28 -12.59
CA LEU A 130 9.40 -10.49 -12.95
C LEU A 130 9.73 -10.72 -14.43
N GLU A 131 9.68 -9.66 -15.24
CA GLU A 131 10.05 -9.70 -16.66
C GLU A 131 11.52 -9.38 -16.86
N SER A 132 12.03 -8.37 -16.15
CA SER A 132 13.43 -7.99 -16.23
C SER A 132 13.91 -7.27 -14.97
N GLN A 133 15.22 -7.38 -14.73
CA GLN A 133 15.92 -6.60 -13.73
C GLN A 133 17.15 -5.95 -14.37
N GLU A 134 17.44 -4.72 -13.99
CA GLU A 134 18.54 -3.93 -14.55
C GLU A 134 19.19 -3.12 -13.43
N LEU A 135 20.52 -3.23 -13.32
CA LEU A 135 21.30 -2.40 -12.41
C LEU A 135 21.62 -1.07 -13.10
N LEU A 136 21.12 0.02 -12.54
CA LEU A 136 21.34 1.38 -13.03
C LEU A 136 22.39 2.09 -12.19
N THR A 137 23.27 2.84 -12.82
CA THR A 137 24.14 3.81 -12.14
C THR A 137 23.51 5.19 -12.20
N ARG A 138 23.35 5.82 -11.05
CA ARG A 138 22.76 7.16 -10.87
C ARG A 138 23.76 8.08 -10.17
N SER A 139 23.55 9.38 -10.27
CA SER A 139 24.34 10.38 -9.54
C SER A 139 23.44 11.19 -8.62
N ASP A 140 23.86 11.39 -7.38
CA ASP A 140 23.15 12.25 -6.44
C ASP A 140 23.34 13.75 -6.76
N LEU A 141 22.68 14.61 -5.99
CA LEU A 141 22.77 16.08 -6.15
C LEU A 141 24.20 16.62 -5.95
N PHE A 142 25.11 15.83 -5.39
CA PHE A 142 26.51 16.16 -5.16
C PHE A 142 27.44 15.46 -6.17
N GLY A 143 26.89 14.79 -7.19
CA GLY A 143 27.64 14.09 -8.23
C GLY A 143 28.26 12.76 -7.77
N ARG A 144 27.85 12.22 -6.62
CA ARG A 144 28.29 10.90 -6.16
C ARG A 144 27.49 9.83 -6.86
N GLU A 145 28.19 8.86 -7.41
CA GLU A 145 27.57 7.71 -8.04
C GLU A 145 27.00 6.75 -6.99
N TYR A 146 25.81 6.24 -7.26
CA TYR A 146 25.17 5.17 -6.51
C TYR A 146 24.42 4.26 -7.46
N HIS A 147 24.20 3.02 -7.06
CA HIS A 147 23.47 2.06 -7.87
C HIS A 147 22.00 1.97 -7.45
N ALA A 148 21.13 1.79 -8.43
CA ALA A 148 19.71 1.54 -8.23
C ALA A 148 19.29 0.30 -9.02
N LEU A 149 18.46 -0.54 -8.42
CA LEU A 149 17.91 -1.72 -9.07
C LEU A 149 16.55 -1.36 -9.69
N LYS A 150 16.46 -1.45 -11.02
CA LYS A 150 15.21 -1.34 -11.75
C LYS A 150 14.63 -2.72 -11.97
N LEU A 151 13.37 -2.88 -11.59
CA LEU A 151 12.62 -4.13 -11.64
C LEU A 151 11.36 -3.88 -12.46
N VAL A 152 11.13 -4.70 -13.47
CA VAL A 152 9.95 -4.64 -14.33
C VAL A 152 9.15 -5.90 -14.14
N TYR A 153 7.90 -5.73 -13.74
CA TYR A 153 6.96 -6.81 -13.47
C TYR A 153 5.75 -6.73 -14.37
N GLN A 154 5.21 -7.89 -14.71
CA GLN A 154 3.96 -8.05 -15.43
C GLN A 154 2.90 -8.70 -14.54
N SER A 155 1.74 -8.06 -14.47
CA SER A 155 0.52 -8.59 -13.85
C SER A 155 -0.41 -9.17 -14.92
N ASP A 156 -1.23 -10.13 -14.53
CA ASP A 156 -2.34 -10.63 -15.33
C ASP A 156 -3.55 -9.65 -15.29
N TYR A 157 -3.51 -8.65 -14.41
CA TYR A 157 -4.51 -7.58 -14.26
C TYR A 157 -3.99 -6.25 -14.79
N THR A 158 -4.90 -5.31 -15.08
CA THR A 158 -4.54 -3.98 -15.58
C THR A 158 -5.14 -2.86 -14.73
N VAL A 159 -4.36 -1.81 -14.52
CA VAL A 159 -4.88 -0.57 -13.91
C VAL A 159 -5.49 0.35 -14.97
N PRO A 160 -6.69 0.91 -14.72
CA PRO A 160 -7.37 1.79 -15.67
C PRO A 160 -6.67 3.15 -15.81
N VAL A 161 -6.11 3.67 -14.71
CA VAL A 161 -5.33 4.91 -14.67
C VAL A 161 -3.97 4.59 -14.07
N SER A 162 -2.91 5.08 -14.72
CA SER A 162 -1.54 4.86 -14.24
C SER A 162 -1.33 5.60 -12.93
N PHE A 163 -0.55 5.01 -12.03
CA PHE A 163 -0.19 5.65 -10.76
C PHE A 163 1.30 5.49 -10.50
N SER A 164 1.86 6.44 -9.76
CA SER A 164 3.24 6.37 -9.30
C SER A 164 3.35 6.82 -7.84
N ARG A 165 4.34 6.27 -7.14
CA ARG A 165 4.62 6.60 -5.76
C ARG A 165 6.13 6.58 -5.51
N THR A 166 6.61 7.66 -4.94
CA THR A 166 8.02 7.85 -4.58
C THR A 166 8.18 7.86 -3.06
N SER A 167 9.25 7.24 -2.60
CA SER A 167 9.75 7.30 -1.22
C SER A 167 11.23 7.71 -1.23
N SER A 168 11.88 7.73 -0.07
CA SER A 168 13.29 8.12 0.03
C SER A 168 14.29 7.11 -0.55
N VAL A 169 13.87 5.88 -0.83
CA VAL A 169 14.75 4.77 -1.27
C VAL A 169 14.16 3.92 -2.38
N ALA A 170 12.90 4.18 -2.77
CA ALA A 170 12.19 3.39 -3.76
C ALA A 170 11.10 4.20 -4.44
N ASP A 171 10.95 3.98 -5.74
CA ASP A 171 9.93 4.52 -6.62
C ASP A 171 9.17 3.37 -7.27
N ILE A 172 7.86 3.50 -7.42
CA ILE A 172 7.05 2.60 -8.23
C ILE A 172 6.23 3.40 -9.24
N GLU A 173 6.00 2.79 -10.40
CA GLU A 173 5.10 3.26 -11.43
C GLU A 173 4.34 2.07 -12.00
N ALA A 174 3.01 2.15 -12.04
CA ALA A 174 2.16 1.14 -12.62
C ALA A 174 1.40 1.72 -13.81
N LYS A 175 1.45 1.03 -14.94
CA LYS A 175 0.79 1.43 -16.19
C LYS A 175 0.24 0.20 -16.91
N GLY A 176 -1.08 0.16 -17.09
CA GLY A 176 -1.75 -1.00 -17.66
C GLY A 176 -1.45 -2.24 -16.83
N GLY A 177 -0.86 -3.27 -17.44
CA GLY A 177 -0.47 -4.50 -16.74
C GLY A 177 0.93 -4.50 -16.13
N GLN A 178 1.73 -3.46 -16.36
CA GLN A 178 3.15 -3.46 -15.99
C GLN A 178 3.39 -2.59 -14.75
N LEU A 179 4.18 -3.12 -13.81
CA LEU A 179 4.67 -2.42 -12.62
C LEU A 179 6.19 -2.29 -12.75
N THR A 180 6.69 -1.05 -12.73
CA THR A 180 8.13 -0.77 -12.67
C THR A 180 8.46 -0.28 -11.26
N ALA A 181 9.43 -0.92 -10.61
CA ALA A 181 10.00 -0.46 -9.36
C ALA A 181 11.47 -0.08 -9.56
N SER A 182 11.88 1.04 -8.98
CA SER A 182 13.27 1.47 -8.91
C SER A 182 13.66 1.58 -7.45
N VAL A 183 14.66 0.84 -7.01
CA VAL A 183 15.08 0.82 -5.61
C VAL A 183 16.55 1.18 -5.49
N ASP A 184 16.86 2.15 -4.64
CA ASP A 184 18.24 2.55 -4.40
C ASP A 184 18.97 1.50 -3.57
N LEU A 185 20.12 1.07 -4.05
CA LEU A 185 20.99 0.13 -3.34
C LEU A 185 21.85 0.89 -2.34
N TYR A 186 22.06 0.28 -1.18
CA TYR A 186 23.03 0.78 -0.23
C TYR A 186 24.38 0.08 -0.44
N GLU A 187 25.40 0.87 -0.76
CA GLU A 187 26.78 0.41 -0.88
C GLU A 187 27.62 0.96 0.26
N GLY A 188 28.26 0.06 1.01
CA GLY A 188 29.07 0.44 2.15
C GLY A 188 29.08 -0.62 3.24
N GLU A 189 29.26 -0.19 4.48
CA GLU A 189 29.31 -1.08 5.63
C GLU A 189 28.02 -1.04 6.44
N LEU A 190 27.46 -2.22 6.70
CA LEU A 190 26.34 -2.39 7.62
C LEU A 190 26.71 -3.32 8.77
N LYS A 191 25.96 -3.23 9.87
CA LYS A 191 26.15 -4.01 11.09
C LYS A 191 25.14 -5.16 11.12
N TYR A 192 25.64 -6.37 11.33
CA TYR A 192 24.83 -7.53 11.73
C TYR A 192 24.87 -7.64 13.25
N PHE A 193 23.72 -7.45 13.91
CA PHE A 193 23.61 -7.53 15.37
C PHE A 193 23.24 -8.94 15.82
N TYR A 194 24.07 -9.56 16.65
CA TYR A 194 23.77 -10.89 17.17
C TYR A 194 22.71 -10.82 18.28
N PRO A 195 21.61 -11.60 18.19
CA PRO A 195 20.58 -11.62 19.24
C PRO A 195 21.11 -12.08 20.60
N ASP A 196 22.05 -13.05 20.61
CA ASP A 196 22.64 -13.63 21.82
C ASP A 196 23.88 -12.86 22.30
N TYR A 197 23.73 -11.55 22.55
CA TYR A 197 24.85 -10.70 22.97
C TYR A 197 25.54 -11.15 24.26
N LYS A 198 24.84 -11.92 25.12
CA LYS A 198 25.38 -12.38 26.40
C LYS A 198 26.57 -13.32 26.25
N ASN A 199 26.70 -13.98 25.09
CA ASN A 199 27.78 -14.90 24.78
C ASN A 199 28.90 -14.30 23.93
N TYR A 200 28.94 -12.96 23.84
CA TYR A 200 29.95 -12.25 23.06
C TYR A 200 30.74 -11.26 23.92
N TYR A 201 31.98 -11.05 23.51
CA TYR A 201 32.80 -9.90 23.91
C TYR A 201 32.88 -8.93 22.72
N TYR A 202 32.89 -7.64 23.01
CA TYR A 202 33.15 -6.59 22.03
C TYR A 202 34.63 -6.20 22.11
N LEU A 203 35.30 -6.21 20.96
CA LEU A 203 36.69 -5.79 20.81
C LEU A 203 36.75 -4.29 20.58
N ILE A 204 37.47 -3.58 21.45
CA ILE A 204 37.46 -2.11 21.48
C ILE A 204 38.16 -1.55 20.23
N TYR A 205 39.28 -2.15 19.84
CA TYR A 205 40.13 -1.64 18.76
C TYR A 205 39.67 -2.10 17.38
N GLU A 206 39.13 -3.31 17.28
CA GLU A 206 38.65 -3.92 16.04
C GLU A 206 37.17 -3.65 15.74
N ASP A 207 36.45 -2.99 16.66
CA ASP A 207 35.05 -2.57 16.51
C ASP A 207 34.13 -3.71 16.01
N ARG A 208 34.25 -4.86 16.66
CA ARG A 208 33.47 -6.07 16.35
C ARG A 208 33.23 -6.94 17.57
N ALA A 209 32.15 -7.71 17.52
CA ALA A 209 31.82 -8.72 18.51
C ALA A 209 32.41 -10.08 18.14
N ILE A 210 32.93 -10.79 19.14
CA ILE A 210 33.43 -12.16 19.02
C ILE A 210 32.80 -13.06 20.09
N HIS A 211 32.49 -14.29 19.73
CA HIS A 211 31.93 -15.25 20.68
C HIS A 211 32.96 -15.62 21.75
N LYS A 212 32.50 -15.88 22.98
CA LYS A 212 33.36 -16.21 24.14
C LYS A 212 34.36 -17.35 23.87
N SER A 213 33.98 -18.34 23.06
CA SER A 213 34.84 -19.47 22.71
C SER A 213 36.09 -19.08 21.91
N VAL A 214 36.01 -18.00 21.11
CA VAL A 214 37.13 -17.51 20.31
C VAL A 214 37.91 -16.44 21.07
N ALA A 215 37.27 -15.81 22.05
CA ALA A 215 37.86 -14.73 22.81
C ALA A 215 39.05 -15.17 23.68
N GLU A 216 39.22 -16.45 23.99
CA GLU A 216 40.34 -16.97 24.81
C GLU A 216 41.72 -16.49 24.33
N TYR A 217 41.87 -16.29 23.01
CA TYR A 217 43.11 -15.86 22.37
C TYR A 217 43.29 -14.33 22.29
N VAL A 218 42.37 -13.55 22.87
CA VAL A 218 42.39 -12.08 22.82
C VAL A 218 42.65 -11.49 24.20
N ASP A 219 43.51 -10.47 24.23
CA ASP A 219 43.87 -9.76 25.45
C ASP A 219 42.62 -9.27 26.21
N ARG A 220 42.64 -9.42 27.54
CA ARG A 220 41.56 -8.99 28.42
C ARG A 220 41.36 -7.48 28.40
N GLU A 221 42.42 -6.70 28.19
CA GLU A 221 42.35 -5.24 28.12
C GLU A 221 41.73 -4.74 26.81
N ALA A 222 41.82 -5.52 25.74
CA ALA A 222 41.30 -5.19 24.42
C ALA A 222 39.81 -5.54 24.23
N ARG A 223 39.16 -6.14 25.24
CA ARG A 223 37.78 -6.66 25.13
C ARG A 223 36.91 -6.28 26.32
N ILE A 224 35.65 -5.95 26.04
CA ILE A 224 34.60 -5.72 27.05
C ILE A 224 33.40 -6.62 26.81
N LYS A 225 32.56 -6.85 27.81
CA LYS A 225 31.32 -7.62 27.62
C LYS A 225 30.46 -6.91 26.56
N ALA A 226 29.99 -7.65 25.56
CA ALA A 226 29.13 -7.06 24.55
C ALA A 226 27.78 -6.68 25.16
N THR A 227 27.24 -5.55 24.70
CA THR A 227 25.85 -5.14 24.94
C THR A 227 25.06 -5.37 23.66
N ALA A 228 23.73 -5.34 23.72
CA ALA A 228 22.93 -5.46 22.49
C ALA A 228 23.31 -4.42 21.41
N LYS A 229 23.75 -3.21 21.81
CA LYS A 229 24.20 -2.15 20.91
C LYS A 229 25.61 -2.36 20.36
N THR A 230 26.47 -3.10 21.07
CA THR A 230 27.88 -3.32 20.67
C THR A 230 28.13 -4.74 20.16
N CYS A 231 27.11 -5.61 20.20
CA CYS A 231 27.24 -6.99 19.76
C CYS A 231 26.98 -7.13 18.26
N TYR A 232 27.88 -6.60 17.43
CA TYR A 232 27.76 -6.69 15.97
C TYR A 232 29.05 -7.03 15.25
N THR A 233 28.91 -7.45 14.00
CA THR A 233 29.99 -7.47 13.01
C THR A 233 29.65 -6.57 11.85
N ARG A 234 30.64 -5.85 11.32
CA ARG A 234 30.50 -5.07 10.10
C ARG A 234 30.60 -5.98 8.87
N ARG A 235 29.80 -5.68 7.85
CA ARG A 235 29.84 -6.32 6.55
C ARG A 235 29.83 -5.25 5.47
N SER A 236 30.80 -5.30 4.57
CA SER A 236 30.89 -4.41 3.41
C SER A 236 30.25 -5.11 2.21
N GLY A 237 29.44 -4.40 1.44
CA GLY A 237 28.74 -4.98 0.30
C GLY A 237 27.71 -4.05 -0.33
N CYS A 238 26.91 -4.63 -1.22
CA CYS A 238 25.76 -4.00 -1.85
C CYS A 238 24.48 -4.61 -1.26
N TYR A 239 23.52 -3.77 -0.89
CA TYR A 239 22.37 -4.19 -0.09
C TYR A 239 21.07 -3.59 -0.59
N LEU A 240 20.01 -4.40 -0.58
CA LEU A 240 18.65 -3.94 -0.80
C LEU A 240 18.00 -3.53 0.54
N PRO A 241 17.21 -2.45 0.54
CA PRO A 241 16.44 -2.06 1.71
C PRO A 241 15.32 -3.06 1.99
N GLN A 242 15.01 -3.28 3.26
CA GLN A 242 13.80 -3.95 3.70
C GLN A 242 13.15 -3.19 4.85
N PHE A 243 11.84 -2.95 4.74
CA PHE A 243 11.04 -2.12 5.64
C PHE A 243 10.47 -2.89 6.84
N THR A 244 10.50 -4.22 6.74
CA THR A 244 10.24 -5.21 7.79
C THR A 244 11.28 -6.33 7.65
N PRO A 245 11.68 -6.99 8.75
CA PRO A 245 12.74 -8.00 8.73
C PRO A 245 12.22 -9.34 8.20
N VAL A 246 12.04 -9.43 6.88
CA VAL A 246 11.53 -10.62 6.17
C VAL A 246 12.69 -11.45 5.60
N PHE A 247 13.79 -10.79 5.22
CA PHE A 247 14.94 -11.40 4.57
C PHE A 247 16.14 -11.42 5.52
N GLU A 248 16.77 -12.59 5.62
CA GLU A 248 17.97 -12.81 6.42
C GLU A 248 19.23 -12.83 5.53
N PRO A 249 20.39 -12.37 6.02
CA PRO A 249 20.61 -11.75 7.33
C PRO A 249 20.05 -10.32 7.40
N VAL A 250 19.42 -9.96 8.53
CA VAL A 250 18.98 -8.57 8.79
C VAL A 250 20.17 -7.68 9.15
N LEU A 251 20.46 -6.68 8.31
CA LEU A 251 21.55 -5.73 8.47
C LEU A 251 21.01 -4.31 8.74
N GLN A 252 21.71 -3.54 9.57
CA GLN A 252 21.29 -2.21 10.00
C GLN A 252 22.49 -1.25 10.04
N LYS A 253 22.27 0.06 9.90
CA LYS A 253 23.36 1.04 10.06
C LYS A 253 23.69 1.21 11.54
N GLU A 254 22.66 1.36 12.36
CA GLU A 254 22.74 1.44 13.81
C GLU A 254 21.73 0.51 14.50
N TYR A 255 21.95 0.28 15.80
CA TYR A 255 21.14 -0.64 16.58
C TYR A 255 19.68 -0.17 16.66
N LYS A 256 18.75 -1.03 16.22
CA LYS A 256 17.30 -0.77 16.14
C LYS A 256 16.90 0.30 15.13
N ASP A 257 17.66 0.45 14.06
CA ASP A 257 17.19 1.24 12.93
C ASP A 257 15.92 0.64 12.33
N ARG A 258 15.00 1.53 11.92
CA ARG A 258 13.72 1.12 11.29
C ARG A 258 13.93 0.56 9.89
N LEU A 259 14.80 1.20 9.12
CA LEU A 259 15.19 0.72 7.81
C LEU A 259 16.32 -0.29 7.98
N THR A 260 16.06 -1.50 7.55
CA THR A 260 17.04 -2.59 7.59
C THR A 260 17.36 -3.00 6.16
N TYR A 261 18.31 -3.90 5.99
CA TYR A 261 18.82 -4.29 4.68
C TYR A 261 19.14 -5.77 4.63
N PHE A 262 19.23 -6.32 3.43
CA PHE A 262 19.76 -7.66 3.17
C PHE A 262 20.73 -7.62 1.98
N PRO A 263 21.70 -8.55 1.90
CA PRO A 263 22.66 -8.60 0.80
C PRO A 263 21.96 -8.74 -0.55
N TYR A 264 22.37 -7.92 -1.52
CA TYR A 264 21.93 -8.06 -2.90
C TYR A 264 22.92 -8.93 -3.68
N ASP A 265 22.39 -9.99 -4.29
CA ASP A 265 23.07 -10.81 -5.28
C ASP A 265 22.07 -11.09 -6.42
N ASP A 266 22.50 -10.86 -7.65
CA ASP A 266 21.64 -10.91 -8.85
C ASP A 266 20.91 -12.26 -9.02
N ARG A 267 21.60 -13.38 -8.73
CA ARG A 267 21.03 -14.73 -8.89
C ARG A 267 20.09 -15.08 -7.75
N GLN A 268 20.50 -14.83 -6.51
CA GLN A 268 19.66 -15.11 -5.34
C GLN A 268 18.39 -14.26 -5.34
N PHE A 269 18.51 -13.01 -5.78
CA PHE A 269 17.36 -12.12 -5.90
C PHE A 269 16.38 -12.61 -6.98
N ALA A 270 16.87 -13.05 -8.14
CA ALA A 270 16.01 -13.60 -9.17
C ALA A 270 15.23 -14.85 -8.71
N GLU A 271 15.85 -15.73 -7.91
CA GLU A 271 15.17 -16.89 -7.30
C GLU A 271 14.11 -16.45 -6.28
N LEU A 272 14.43 -15.45 -5.45
CA LEU A 272 13.51 -14.88 -4.48
C LEU A 272 12.26 -14.28 -5.15
N GLU A 273 12.45 -13.57 -6.27
CA GLU A 273 11.37 -12.95 -7.03
C GLU A 273 10.50 -13.93 -7.82
N GLN A 274 10.93 -15.18 -8.04
CA GLN A 274 10.03 -16.20 -8.61
C GLN A 274 8.78 -16.43 -7.76
N SER A 275 8.84 -16.08 -6.47
CA SER A 275 7.71 -16.13 -5.54
C SER A 275 7.02 -14.77 -5.31
N GLY A 276 7.46 -13.71 -5.99
CA GLY A 276 6.96 -12.33 -5.80
C GLY A 276 7.27 -11.74 -4.43
N GLY A 277 8.35 -12.19 -3.78
CA GLY A 277 8.64 -11.86 -2.38
C GLY A 277 8.92 -10.38 -2.13
N TYR A 278 9.83 -9.78 -2.90
CA TYR A 278 10.28 -8.41 -2.70
C TYR A 278 9.30 -7.39 -3.26
N VAL A 279 8.67 -7.66 -4.41
CA VAL A 279 7.65 -6.74 -4.96
C VAL A 279 6.48 -6.53 -4.01
N ARG A 280 5.97 -7.59 -3.37
CA ARG A 280 4.90 -7.46 -2.36
C ARG A 280 5.36 -6.65 -1.16
N HIS A 281 6.60 -6.88 -0.71
CA HIS A 281 7.21 -6.12 0.38
C HIS A 281 7.34 -4.62 0.08
N LEU A 282 7.70 -4.26 -1.16
CA LEU A 282 7.71 -2.87 -1.62
C LEU A 282 6.30 -2.27 -1.63
N LEU A 283 5.31 -3.00 -2.16
CA LEU A 283 3.92 -2.54 -2.23
C LEU A 283 3.32 -2.33 -0.84
N ASP A 284 3.55 -3.23 0.11
CA ASP A 284 3.04 -3.10 1.48
C ASP A 284 3.60 -1.85 2.18
N TYR A 285 4.90 -1.59 2.04
CA TYR A 285 5.53 -0.38 2.55
C TYR A 285 4.93 0.90 1.95
N LEU A 286 4.71 0.92 0.62
CA LEU A 286 4.20 2.10 -0.07
C LEU A 286 2.69 2.30 0.12
N CYS A 287 1.93 1.24 0.35
CA CYS A 287 0.52 1.30 0.75
C CYS A 287 0.34 1.82 2.19
N GLY A 288 1.40 1.83 3.01
CA GLY A 288 1.34 2.26 4.40
C GLY A 288 0.55 1.29 5.28
N LYS A 289 0.61 -0.01 4.96
CA LYS A 289 0.11 -1.06 5.85
C LYS A 289 1.10 -1.34 6.99
#